data_AF-A0A436FGK2-F1
#
_entry.id   AF-A0A436FGK2-F1
#
_cell.length_a   1.000
_cell.length_b   1.000
_cell.length_c   1.000
_cell.angle_alpha   90.00
_cell.angle_beta   90.00
_cell.angle_gamma   90.00
#
_symmetry.space_group_name_H-M   'P 1'
#
loop_
_entity.id
_entity.type
_entity.pdbx_description
1 polymer ?
#
loop_
_entity_poly.entity_id
_entity_poly.type
_entity_poly.pdbx_seq_one_letter_code
_entity_poly.pdbx_strand_id
1 'polypeptide(L)' 'GKPAIVYLTDDAAEAYAGRIAARPLWLRSLLLEPDRNDWVYWQYHNRGRVDGINGDVDLNVLQGGPAMLDALNALPH' A
#
# COMPACT_ATOMS: atom_id res chain seq x y z
N GLY A 1 -3.20 -5.08 19.89
CA GLY A 1 -3.70 -4.14 18.85
C GLY A 1 -3.23 -4.62 17.49
N LYS A 2 -3.83 -4.21 16.37
CA LYS A 2 -3.34 -4.62 15.04
C LYS A 2 -2.12 -3.77 14.62
N PRO A 3 -1.08 -4.35 13.99
CA PRO A 3 0.00 -3.58 13.43
C PRO A 3 -0.52 -2.57 12.38
N ALA A 4 -0.08 -1.32 12.47
CA ALA A 4 -0.44 -0.32 11.47
C ALA A 4 0.35 -0.52 10.18
N ILE A 5 -0.31 -0.34 9.04
CA ILE A 5 0.29 -0.25 7.71
C ILE A 5 0.57 1.22 7.42
N VAL A 6 1.74 1.53 6.85
CA VAL A 6 2.14 2.90 6.54
C VAL A 6 1.96 3.16 5.05
N TYR A 7 1.14 4.16 4.72
CA TYR A 7 0.98 4.64 3.35
C TYR A 7 2.04 5.68 2.99
N LEU A 8 2.73 5.52 1.86
CA LEU A 8 3.83 6.39 1.45
C LEU A 8 3.78 6.78 -0.03
N THR A 9 4.01 8.06 -0.29
CA THR A 9 4.47 8.58 -1.58
C THR A 9 6.00 8.52 -1.64
N ASP A 10 6.57 8.62 -2.84
CA ASP A 10 8.03 8.70 -3.02
C ASP A 10 8.65 9.86 -2.24
N ASP A 11 8.07 11.07 -2.36
CA ASP A 11 8.53 12.26 -1.62
C ASP A 11 8.53 12.05 -0.10
N ALA A 12 7.51 11.35 0.44
CA ALA A 12 7.42 11.07 1.87
C ALA A 12 8.42 9.99 2.30
N ALA A 13 8.64 8.97 1.47
CA ALA A 13 9.64 7.94 1.73
C ALA A 13 11.05 8.57 1.81
N GLU A 14 11.37 9.51 0.93
CA GLU A 14 12.62 10.26 0.97
C GLU A 14 12.71 11.17 2.20
N ALA A 15 11.70 12.02 2.44
CA ALA A 15 11.72 13.01 3.52
C ALA A 15 11.77 12.40 4.94
N TYR A 16 11.25 11.19 5.11
CA TYR A 16 11.14 10.51 6.41
C TYR A 16 11.93 9.21 6.49
N ALA A 17 12.89 9.00 5.58
CA ALA A 17 13.80 7.86 5.62
C ALA A 17 14.47 7.72 7.00
N GLY A 18 14.44 6.51 7.56
CA GLY A 18 15.00 6.21 8.89
C GLY A 18 14.23 6.78 10.09
N ARG A 19 13.16 7.55 9.87
CA ARG A 19 12.29 8.09 10.93
C ARG A 19 10.99 7.29 11.09
N ILE A 20 10.62 6.54 10.06
CA ILE A 20 9.46 5.65 10.07
C ILE A 20 9.89 4.30 10.64
N ALA A 21 9.19 3.85 11.69
CA ALA A 21 9.39 2.51 12.24
C ALA A 21 9.11 1.43 11.18
N ALA A 22 9.90 0.36 11.19
CA ALA A 22 9.69 -0.78 10.30
C ALA A 22 8.27 -1.34 10.45
N ARG A 23 7.47 -1.22 9.40
CA ARG A 23 6.06 -1.60 9.33
C ARG A 23 5.72 -2.02 7.90
N PRO A 24 4.65 -2.82 7.70
CA PRO A 24 4.17 -3.14 6.36
C PRO A 24 3.86 -1.85 5.58
N LEU A 25 4.26 -1.80 4.32
CA LEU A 25 4.16 -0.61 3.49
C LEU A 25 3.00 -0.70 2.50
N TRP A 26 2.28 0.41 2.34
CA TRP A 26 1.37 0.66 1.24
C TRP A 26 1.98 1.76 0.39
N LEU A 27 2.61 1.39 -0.72
CA LEU A 27 3.28 2.36 -1.58
C LEU A 27 2.31 2.95 -2.58
N ARG A 28 2.50 4.24 -2.89
CA ARG A 28 1.82 4.92 -3.98
C ARG A 28 2.82 5.26 -5.06
N SER A 29 2.68 4.59 -6.20
CA SER A 29 3.39 4.91 -7.42
C SER A 29 2.42 4.82 -8.58
N LEU A 30 2.07 5.97 -9.18
CA LEU A 30 1.01 6.04 -10.19
C LEU A 30 1.49 5.88 -11.63
N LEU A 31 2.80 6.08 -11.86
CA LEU A 31 3.38 6.10 -13.21
C LEU A 31 4.08 4.78 -13.54
N LEU A 32 4.75 4.18 -12.56
CA LEU A 32 5.58 3.01 -12.72
C LEU A 32 5.32 2.03 -11.57
N GLU A 33 5.62 0.75 -11.80
CA GLU A 33 5.71 -0.21 -10.70
C GLU A 33 6.80 0.23 -9.69
N PRO A 34 6.59 0.04 -8.38
CA PRO A 34 7.63 0.29 -7.39
C PRO A 34 8.89 -0.52 -7.72
N ASP A 35 10.07 0.08 -7.56
CA ASP A 35 11.38 -0.56 -7.78
C ASP A 35 11.82 -1.51 -6.65
N ARG A 36 10.93 -1.71 -5.67
CA ARG A 36 11.11 -2.50 -4.46
C ARG A 36 9.87 -3.35 -4.20
N ASN A 37 10.02 -4.45 -3.46
CA ASN A 37 8.98 -5.47 -3.27
C ASN A 37 8.59 -5.72 -1.81
N ASP A 38 9.03 -4.87 -0.89
CA ASP A 38 8.74 -4.96 0.54
C ASP A 38 7.42 -4.26 0.93
N TRP A 39 6.60 -3.94 -0.06
CA TRP A 39 5.23 -3.45 0.12
C TRP A 39 4.22 -4.60 0.20
N VAL A 40 3.11 -4.33 0.87
CA VAL A 40 1.95 -5.23 0.94
C VAL A 40 0.81 -4.73 0.05
N TYR A 41 0.65 -3.42 -0.06
CA TYR A 41 -0.28 -2.79 -1.00
C TYR A 41 0.45 -1.82 -1.92
N TRP A 42 0.01 -1.73 -3.16
CA TRP A 42 0.45 -0.72 -4.11
C TRP A 42 -0.76 0.02 -4.69
N GLN A 43 -0.83 1.33 -4.49
CA GLN A 43 -1.73 2.22 -5.21
C GLN A 43 -1.13 2.57 -6.57
N TYR A 44 -1.72 2.03 -7.63
CA TYR A 44 -1.21 2.18 -9.00
C TYR A 44 -2.00 3.18 -9.85
N HIS A 45 -3.19 3.58 -9.40
CA HIS A 45 -4.04 4.51 -10.15
C HIS A 45 -4.93 5.32 -9.21
N ASN A 46 -5.16 6.60 -9.48
CA ASN A 46 -5.98 7.48 -8.61
C ASN A 46 -7.27 8.00 -9.26
N ARG A 47 -7.49 7.72 -10.54
CA ARG A 47 -8.72 8.09 -11.28
C ARG A 47 -9.42 6.87 -11.88
N GLY A 48 -9.44 5.77 -11.15
CA GLY A 48 -10.09 4.53 -11.59
C GLY A 48 -11.60 4.71 -11.72
N ARG A 49 -12.24 3.75 -12.37
CA ARG A 49 -13.70 3.61 -12.41
C ARG A 49 -14.05 2.18 -12.01
N VAL A 50 -14.94 2.06 -11.03
CA VAL A 50 -15.43 0.77 -10.51
C VAL A 50 -16.94 0.88 -10.41
N ASP A 51 -17.64 -0.14 -10.92
CA ASP A 51 -19.10 -0.20 -10.85
C ASP A 51 -19.57 -0.06 -9.39
N GLY A 52 -20.53 0.83 -9.16
CA GLY A 52 -21.02 1.16 -7.82
C GLY A 52 -20.27 2.30 -7.13
N ILE A 53 -19.20 2.86 -7.71
CA ILE A 53 -18.51 4.05 -7.18
C ILE A 53 -18.71 5.24 -8.13
N ASN A 54 -19.32 6.30 -7.61
CA ASN A 54 -19.50 7.56 -8.34
C ASN A 54 -18.24 8.42 -8.18
N GLY A 55 -17.56 8.72 -9.29
CA GLY A 55 -16.38 9.59 -9.34
C GLY A 55 -15.06 8.83 -9.52
N ASP A 56 -13.95 9.54 -9.30
CA ASP A 56 -12.60 8.98 -9.31
C ASP A 56 -12.38 8.08 -8.08
N VAL A 57 -11.77 6.90 -8.26
CA VAL A 57 -11.39 6.00 -7.18
C VAL A 57 -9.95 5.52 -7.31
N ASP A 58 -9.27 5.38 -6.17
CA ASP A 58 -7.94 4.79 -6.10
C ASP A 58 -7.98 3.28 -6.31
N LEU A 59 -7.19 2.79 -7.26
CA LEU A 59 -7.03 1.37 -7.52
C LEU A 59 -5.73 0.88 -6.92
N ASN A 60 -5.82 -0.27 -6.25
CA ASN A 60 -4.74 -0.86 -5.50
C ASN A 60 -4.60 -2.35 -5.81
N VAL A 61 -3.40 -2.88 -5.66
CA VAL A 61 -3.13 -4.32 -5.67
C VAL A 61 -2.56 -4.77 -4.34
N LEU A 62 -2.92 -5.98 -3.91
CA LEU A 62 -2.38 -6.66 -2.73
C LEU A 62 -1.34 -7.68 -3.20
N GLN A 63 -0.10 -7.54 -2.74
CA GLN A 63 0.96 -8.49 -3.06
C GLN A 63 0.60 -9.86 -2.45
N GLY A 64 0.55 -10.92 -3.27
CA GLY A 64 0.21 -12.27 -2.80
C GLY A 64 -1.27 -12.57 -2.58
N GLY A 65 -2.17 -11.62 -2.88
CA GLY A 65 -3.62 -11.86 -2.92
C GLY A 65 -4.23 -12.34 -1.58
N PRO A 66 -5.26 -13.21 -1.61
CA PRO A 66 -5.98 -13.64 -0.41
C PRO A 66 -5.10 -14.22 0.70
N ALA A 67 -4.05 -14.98 0.36
CA ALA A 67 -3.14 -15.54 1.36
C ALA A 67 -2.39 -14.46 2.15
N MET A 68 -2.02 -13.35 1.50
CA MET A 68 -1.44 -12.20 2.20
C MET A 68 -2.48 -11.51 3.09
N LEU A 69 -3.73 -11.42 2.66
CA LEU A 69 -4.80 -10.85 3.46
C LEU A 69 -5.00 -11.64 4.78
N ASP A 70 -4.96 -12.97 4.69
CA ASP A 70 -5.03 -13.85 5.86
C ASP A 70 -3.82 -13.65 6.79
N ALA A 71 -2.62 -13.57 6.22
CA ALA A 71 -1.39 -13.34 6.97
C ALA A 71 -1.42 -11.98 7.71
N LEU A 72 -1.88 -10.91 7.07
CA LEU A 72 -2.03 -9.58 7.68
C LEU A 72 -3.02 -9.60 8.85
N ASN A 73 -4.09 -10.39 8.73
CA ASN A 73 -5.08 -10.56 9.81
C ASN A 73 -4.55 -11.38 10.99
N ALA A 74 -3.57 -12.24 10.76
CA ALA A 74 -2.96 -13.12 11.76
C ALA A 74 -1.72 -12.52 12.46
N LEU A 75 -1.25 -11.33 12.07
CA LEU A 75 -0.06 -10.72 12.67
C LEU A 75 -0.21 -10.53 14.19
N PRO A 76 0.80 -10.94 14.99
CA PRO A 76 0.76 -10.84 16.45
C PRO A 76 0.76 -9.39 16.96
N HIS A 77 0.30 -9.23 18.20
CA HIS A 77 0.15 -7.95 18.91
C HIS A 77 1.44 -7.42 19.52
#